data_AF-A0A955STG5-F1
#
_entry.id   AF-A0A955STG5-F1
#
_cell.length_a   1.000
_cell.length_b   1.000
_cell.length_c   1.000
_cell.angle_alpha   90.00
_cell.angle_beta   90.00
_cell.angle_gamma   90.00
#
_symmetry.space_group_name_H-M   'P 1'
#
loop_
_entity.id
_entity.type
_entity.pdbx_description
1 polymer ?
#
loop_
_entity_poly.entity_id
_entity_poly.type
_entity_poly.pdbx_seq_one_letter_code
_entity_poly.pdbx_strand_id
1 'polypeptide(L)'
;MSRGKQKKKTVETSSEKGAENPLPRRSDQAGPLIAFFLPLVVYGLTLAPTVTLEDSAEYITVARTLGLAHPPGAPTWSLVGHLATYFPLGNVALRTNALSALCGAGACLFLFLWLRNLGLTLAVSLAAGLTASFSRCIWGQAVVTEVYAMNLMMIFLCLSLVGRWRDTEDRRWLWGGALAGGIGAGVHHLLILLSPVIVVWALWGKWRILIGNPVTAIGAVAALAIGFSVYLYLPLRSGSEIAWERIDSFSSFYAYFSREMYKTAEGGVWTLGTLKDAFLFMGAFFKNLFWELGGPLIFLAVPGWIHL
;
A
#
# COMPACT_ATOMS: atom_id res chain seq x y z
N MET A 1 7.95 -3.87 76.51
CA MET A 1 7.44 -3.31 75.24
C MET A 1 8.63 -2.80 74.42
N SER A 2 9.05 -3.53 73.39
CA SER A 2 10.03 -3.05 72.40
C SER A 2 9.62 -3.61 71.04
N ARG A 3 9.00 -2.76 70.21
CA ARG A 3 8.57 -3.10 68.85
C ARG A 3 9.73 -2.80 67.90
N GLY A 4 10.35 -3.86 67.36
CA GLY A 4 11.31 -3.75 66.27
C GLY A 4 10.63 -3.30 64.97
N LYS A 5 11.05 -2.14 64.43
CA LYS A 5 10.65 -1.68 63.09
C LYS A 5 11.53 -2.36 62.04
N GLN A 6 10.99 -3.31 61.29
CA GLN A 6 11.59 -3.78 60.04
C GLN A 6 11.56 -2.65 58.99
N LYS A 7 12.73 -2.22 58.53
CA LYS A 7 12.88 -1.36 57.35
C LYS A 7 12.52 -2.18 56.10
N LYS A 8 11.39 -1.88 55.47
CA LYS A 8 11.12 -2.28 54.08
C LYS A 8 12.16 -1.62 53.17
N LYS A 9 13.02 -2.42 52.53
CA LYS A 9 13.79 -2.00 51.36
C LYS A 9 12.80 -1.88 50.21
N THR A 10 12.50 -0.65 49.79
CA THR A 10 11.84 -0.37 48.52
C THR A 10 12.81 -0.77 47.41
N VAL A 11 12.46 -1.79 46.64
CA VAL A 11 13.15 -2.13 45.40
C VAL A 11 12.66 -1.11 44.38
N GLU A 12 13.49 -0.12 44.05
CA GLU A 12 13.27 0.74 42.89
C GLU A 12 13.39 -0.15 41.64
N THR A 13 12.24 -0.47 41.06
CA THR A 13 12.17 -1.12 39.75
C THR A 13 12.58 -0.11 38.70
N SER A 14 13.68 -0.38 38.01
CA SER A 14 14.26 0.37 36.89
C SER A 14 13.42 0.33 35.60
N SER A 15 12.10 0.53 35.69
CA SER A 15 11.19 0.47 34.52
C SER A 15 10.79 1.82 33.94
N GLU A 16 11.37 2.94 34.40
CA GLU A 16 11.16 4.26 33.79
C GLU A 16 12.39 4.67 32.97
N LYS A 17 12.63 3.94 31.89
CA LYS A 17 13.20 4.55 30.69
C LYS A 17 12.11 4.55 29.64
N GLY A 18 11.21 5.53 29.76
CA GLY A 18 10.45 5.98 28.59
C GLY A 18 11.48 6.26 27.50
N ALA A 19 11.44 5.49 26.42
CA ALA A 19 12.21 5.80 25.23
C ALA A 19 11.65 7.14 24.72
N GLU A 20 12.26 8.24 25.16
CA GLU A 20 12.13 9.52 24.48
C GLU A 20 12.56 9.26 23.05
N ASN A 21 11.57 9.10 22.17
CA ASN A 21 11.79 9.01 20.75
C ASN A 21 12.32 10.39 20.35
N PRO A 22 13.63 10.57 20.08
CA PRO A 22 14.18 11.90 19.90
C PRO A 22 13.46 12.54 18.73
N LEU A 23 13.03 13.80 18.88
CA LEU A 23 12.51 14.58 17.77
C LEU A 23 13.42 14.40 16.54
N PRO A 24 12.86 14.21 15.32
CA PRO A 24 13.66 13.94 14.14
C PRO A 24 14.73 15.02 14.00
N ARG A 25 16.00 14.59 13.95
CA ARG A 25 17.13 15.51 13.80
C ARG A 25 16.99 16.20 12.43
N ARG A 26 17.52 17.42 12.26
CA ARG A 26 17.50 18.10 10.94
C ARG A 26 18.07 17.21 9.80
N SER A 27 19.00 16.31 10.12
CA SER A 27 19.55 15.28 9.20
C SER A 27 18.51 14.27 8.71
N ASP A 28 17.41 14.05 9.42
CA ASP A 28 16.36 13.08 9.06
C ASP A 28 15.41 13.61 7.99
N GLN A 29 15.46 14.92 7.67
CA GLN A 29 14.63 15.53 6.64
C GLN A 29 15.06 15.12 5.22
N ALA A 30 16.32 14.74 5.02
CA ALA A 30 16.82 14.27 3.73
C ALA A 30 16.30 12.87 3.38
N GLY A 31 15.99 12.03 4.37
CA GLY A 31 15.54 10.65 4.16
C GLY A 31 14.30 10.54 3.27
N PRO A 32 13.18 11.20 3.62
CA PRO A 32 11.98 11.24 2.78
C PRO A 32 12.25 11.76 1.36
N LEU A 33 13.09 12.79 1.22
CA LEU A 33 13.43 13.37 -0.08
C LEU A 33 14.18 12.36 -0.95
N ILE A 34 15.18 11.68 -0.39
CA ILE A 34 15.92 10.62 -1.09
C ILE A 34 14.98 9.48 -1.46
N ALA A 35 14.18 9.00 -0.51
CA ALA A 35 13.24 7.89 -0.73
C ALA A 35 12.24 8.18 -1.84
N PHE A 36 11.84 9.43 -2.04
CA PHE A 36 10.91 9.81 -3.09
C PHE A 36 11.60 10.18 -4.41
N PHE A 37 12.52 11.15 -4.39
CA PHE A 37 13.07 11.72 -5.62
C PHE A 37 14.07 10.82 -6.32
N LEU A 38 14.84 9.99 -5.60
CA LEU A 38 15.81 9.12 -6.25
C LEU A 38 15.11 8.05 -7.12
N PRO A 39 14.12 7.27 -6.63
CA PRO A 39 13.33 6.39 -7.49
C PRO A 39 12.58 7.15 -8.58
N LEU A 40 11.99 8.31 -8.28
CA LEU A 40 11.23 9.09 -9.27
C LEU A 40 12.07 9.47 -10.49
N VAL A 41 13.29 9.96 -10.26
CA VAL A 41 14.22 10.32 -11.34
C VAL A 41 14.58 9.07 -12.14
N VAL A 42 14.95 7.97 -11.48
CA VAL A 42 15.34 6.73 -12.15
C VAL A 42 14.19 6.16 -12.98
N TYR A 43 12.99 6.03 -12.41
CA TYR A 43 11.80 5.57 -13.13
C TYR A 43 11.45 6.49 -14.29
N GLY A 44 11.53 7.81 -14.11
CA GLY A 44 11.30 8.79 -15.17
C GLY A 44 12.29 8.66 -16.33
N LEU A 45 13.56 8.32 -16.06
CA LEU A 45 14.58 8.09 -17.09
C LEU A 45 14.39 6.75 -17.83
N THR A 46 13.73 5.78 -17.20
CA THR A 46 13.49 4.43 -17.77
C THR A 46 12.03 4.19 -18.16
N LEU A 47 11.24 5.26 -18.25
CA LEU A 47 9.80 5.18 -18.49
C LEU A 47 9.52 4.56 -19.86
N ALA A 48 8.51 3.70 -19.96
CA ALA A 48 8.04 3.24 -21.27
C ALA A 48 7.49 4.45 -22.07
N PRO A 49 7.89 4.65 -23.33
CA PRO A 49 7.47 5.83 -24.10
C PRO A 49 6.05 5.72 -24.67
N THR A 50 5.46 4.51 -24.64
CA THR A 50 4.17 4.18 -25.24
C THR A 50 3.52 3.00 -24.51
N VAL A 51 2.40 2.52 -25.05
CA VAL A 51 1.65 1.32 -24.64
C VAL A 51 2.59 0.11 -24.53
N THR A 52 2.38 -0.73 -23.52
CA THR A 52 3.14 -1.96 -23.27
C THR A 52 2.23 -3.19 -23.34
N LEU A 53 2.71 -4.34 -22.88
CA LEU A 53 1.91 -5.57 -22.76
C LEU A 53 0.95 -5.50 -21.55
N GLU A 54 0.33 -6.63 -21.24
CA GLU A 54 -0.61 -6.80 -20.11
C GLU A 54 -1.83 -5.85 -20.24
N ASP A 55 -2.24 -5.23 -19.14
CA ASP A 55 -3.48 -4.47 -19.06
C ASP A 55 -3.25 -2.99 -19.44
N SER A 56 -2.02 -2.61 -19.79
CA SER A 56 -1.65 -1.22 -20.03
C SER A 56 -2.48 -0.55 -21.14
N ALA A 57 -2.75 -1.23 -22.25
CA ALA A 57 -3.56 -0.68 -23.35
C ALA A 57 -4.99 -0.35 -22.89
N GLU A 58 -5.57 -1.23 -22.08
CA GLU A 58 -6.89 -1.03 -21.50
C GLU A 58 -6.88 0.14 -20.51
N TYR A 59 -5.96 0.14 -19.55
CA TYR A 59 -5.86 1.18 -18.54
C TYR A 59 -5.57 2.56 -19.15
N ILE A 60 -4.76 2.64 -20.20
CA ILE A 60 -4.55 3.88 -20.98
C ILE A 60 -5.86 4.35 -21.63
N THR A 61 -6.63 3.41 -22.20
CA THR A 61 -7.91 3.71 -22.83
C THR A 61 -8.93 4.19 -21.80
N VAL A 62 -9.06 3.48 -20.68
CA VAL A 62 -9.95 3.82 -19.56
C VAL A 62 -9.59 5.18 -18.96
N ALA A 63 -8.31 5.46 -18.76
CA ALA A 63 -7.84 6.77 -18.33
C ALA A 63 -8.27 7.86 -19.33
N ARG A 64 -8.20 7.60 -20.64
CA ARG A 64 -8.58 8.60 -21.65
C ARG A 64 -10.08 8.85 -21.73
N THR A 65 -10.90 7.83 -21.55
CA THR A 65 -12.36 7.84 -21.83
C THR A 65 -13.24 7.87 -20.57
N LEU A 66 -12.65 7.73 -19.37
CA LEU A 66 -13.38 7.41 -18.14
C LEU A 66 -14.26 6.16 -18.33
N GLY A 67 -13.68 5.09 -18.87
CA GLY A 67 -14.34 3.79 -19.07
C GLY A 67 -14.32 2.89 -17.82
N LEU A 68 -14.77 1.66 -17.94
CA LEU A 68 -14.61 0.63 -16.91
C LEU A 68 -13.51 -0.36 -17.32
N ALA A 69 -12.43 -0.41 -16.53
CA ALA A 69 -11.39 -1.43 -16.67
C ALA A 69 -11.90 -2.80 -16.25
N HIS A 70 -11.21 -3.88 -16.58
CA HIS A 70 -11.61 -5.24 -16.23
C HIS A 70 -11.92 -5.40 -14.73
N PRO A 71 -12.84 -6.33 -14.34
CA PRO A 71 -13.23 -6.49 -12.95
C PRO A 71 -12.02 -6.74 -12.03
N PRO A 72 -11.90 -6.02 -10.90
CA PRO A 72 -12.95 -5.29 -10.18
C PRO A 72 -13.10 -3.81 -10.57
N GLY A 73 -12.46 -3.37 -11.67
CA GLY A 73 -12.68 -2.07 -12.32
C GLY A 73 -11.75 -0.93 -11.90
N ALA A 74 -10.95 -1.12 -10.85
CA ALA A 74 -9.96 -0.16 -10.36
C ALA A 74 -10.43 1.32 -10.41
N PRO A 75 -11.58 1.67 -9.80
CA PRO A 75 -12.20 2.99 -9.95
C PRO A 75 -11.30 4.17 -9.53
N THR A 76 -10.54 4.01 -8.43
CA THR A 76 -9.59 5.03 -7.98
C THR A 76 -8.49 5.24 -9.01
N TRP A 77 -7.96 4.14 -9.57
CA TRP A 77 -6.93 4.23 -10.61
C TRP A 77 -7.50 4.91 -11.86
N SER A 78 -8.69 4.52 -12.29
CA SER A 78 -9.37 5.10 -13.46
C SER A 78 -9.57 6.62 -13.31
N LEU A 79 -10.03 7.08 -12.15
CA LEU A 79 -10.23 8.50 -11.86
C LEU A 79 -8.92 9.29 -11.84
N VAL A 80 -7.90 8.78 -11.14
CA VAL A 80 -6.59 9.47 -11.05
C VAL A 80 -5.86 9.42 -12.39
N GLY A 81 -5.92 8.30 -13.11
CA GLY A 81 -5.42 8.14 -14.47
C GLY A 81 -6.05 9.13 -15.42
N HIS A 82 -7.37 9.34 -15.35
CA HIS A 82 -8.05 10.35 -16.14
C HIS A 82 -7.53 11.77 -15.87
N LEU A 83 -7.34 12.12 -14.59
CA LEU A 83 -6.72 13.39 -14.23
C LEU A 83 -5.30 13.53 -14.80
N ALA A 84 -4.50 12.46 -14.78
CA ALA A 84 -3.16 12.45 -15.36
C ALA A 84 -3.17 12.71 -16.88
N THR A 85 -4.26 12.36 -17.59
CA THR A 85 -4.35 12.64 -19.04
C THR A 85 -4.39 14.12 -19.38
N TYR A 86 -4.71 15.01 -18.44
CA TYR A 86 -4.68 16.47 -18.67
C TYR A 86 -3.28 17.07 -18.57
N PHE A 87 -2.30 16.35 -18.04
CA PHE A 87 -0.94 16.85 -17.92
C PHE A 87 -0.31 17.02 -19.32
N PRO A 88 0.30 18.17 -19.65
CA PRO A 88 0.78 18.47 -21.00
C PRO A 88 2.15 17.80 -21.30
N LEU A 89 2.23 16.48 -21.13
CA LEU A 89 3.43 15.68 -21.36
C LEU A 89 3.18 14.62 -22.42
N GLY A 90 3.85 14.70 -23.56
CA GLY A 90 3.82 13.66 -24.61
C GLY A 90 2.43 13.10 -24.95
N ASN A 91 2.38 11.80 -25.25
CA ASN A 91 1.14 11.07 -25.52
C ASN A 91 0.46 10.60 -24.20
N VAL A 92 -0.77 10.11 -24.28
CA VAL A 92 -1.54 9.66 -23.11
C VAL A 92 -0.84 8.52 -22.37
N ALA A 93 -0.26 7.57 -23.09
CA ALA A 93 0.48 6.45 -22.49
C ALA A 93 1.65 6.93 -21.64
N LEU A 94 2.41 7.93 -22.12
CA LEU A 94 3.51 8.52 -21.37
C LEU A 94 3.02 9.19 -20.08
N ARG A 95 1.86 9.87 -20.11
CA ARG A 95 1.27 10.52 -18.92
C ARG A 95 0.87 9.50 -17.86
N THR A 96 0.25 8.40 -18.26
CA THR A 96 -0.18 7.34 -17.34
C THR A 96 1.00 6.48 -16.89
N ASN A 97 2.02 6.25 -17.73
CA ASN A 97 3.28 5.64 -17.30
C ASN A 97 3.98 6.52 -16.25
N ALA A 98 3.98 7.85 -16.43
CA ALA A 98 4.54 8.79 -15.47
C ALA A 98 3.76 8.81 -14.14
N LEU A 99 2.44 8.60 -14.18
CA LEU A 99 1.63 8.39 -12.97
C LEU A 99 2.09 7.13 -12.22
N SER A 100 2.36 6.02 -12.91
CA SER A 100 2.94 4.83 -12.27
C SER A 100 4.30 5.11 -11.62
N ALA A 101 5.16 5.89 -12.29
CA ALA A 101 6.47 6.25 -11.73
C ALA A 101 6.34 7.11 -10.47
N LEU A 102 5.41 8.06 -10.48
CA LEU A 102 5.08 8.88 -9.32
C LEU A 102 4.57 8.03 -8.16
N CYS A 103 3.67 7.08 -8.44
CA CYS A 103 3.15 6.15 -7.46
C CYS A 103 4.23 5.21 -6.93
N GLY A 104 5.12 4.67 -7.78
CA GLY A 104 6.24 3.82 -7.37
C GLY A 104 7.21 4.56 -6.44
N ALA A 105 7.54 5.82 -6.75
CA ALA A 105 8.31 6.68 -5.87
C ALA A 105 7.58 6.96 -4.54
N GLY A 106 6.26 7.19 -4.60
CA GLY A 106 5.40 7.32 -3.42
C GLY A 106 5.41 6.05 -2.55
N ALA A 107 5.41 4.87 -3.16
CA ALA A 107 5.51 3.60 -2.45
C ALA A 107 6.83 3.49 -1.68
N CYS A 108 7.96 3.88 -2.27
CA CYS A 108 9.25 3.94 -1.58
C CYS A 108 9.22 4.89 -0.38
N LEU A 109 8.67 6.10 -0.58
CA LEU A 109 8.53 7.10 0.48
C LEU A 109 7.71 6.57 1.66
N PHE A 110 6.53 5.99 1.41
CA PHE A 110 5.69 5.51 2.49
C PHE A 110 6.23 4.22 3.12
N LEU A 111 6.93 3.35 2.36
CA LEU A 111 7.65 2.23 2.95
C LEU A 111 8.72 2.76 3.94
N PHE A 112 9.51 3.74 3.51
CA PHE A 112 10.49 4.40 4.37
C PHE A 112 9.84 4.95 5.65
N LEU A 113 8.73 5.70 5.54
CA LEU A 113 8.04 6.28 6.69
C LEU A 113 7.46 5.21 7.63
N TRP A 114 6.88 4.15 7.10
CA TRP A 114 6.39 3.03 7.90
C TRP A 114 7.52 2.35 8.68
N LEU A 115 8.67 2.09 8.05
CA LEU A 115 9.84 1.54 8.73
C LEU A 115 10.38 2.47 9.82
N ARG A 116 10.33 3.79 9.60
CA ARG A 116 10.70 4.77 10.63
C ARG A 116 9.74 4.76 11.82
N ASN A 117 8.43 4.59 11.59
CA ASN A 117 7.46 4.40 12.68
C ASN A 117 7.71 3.12 13.48
N LEU A 118 8.25 2.07 12.84
CA LEU A 118 8.67 0.84 13.53
C LEU A 118 10.00 1.00 14.31
N GLY A 119 10.61 2.19 14.31
CA GLY A 119 11.84 2.48 15.06
C GLY A 119 13.14 2.08 14.35
N LEU A 120 13.08 1.62 13.10
CA LEU A 120 14.28 1.27 12.31
C LEU A 120 15.09 2.53 11.99
N THR A 121 16.42 2.43 11.93
CA THR A 121 17.32 3.58 11.68
C THR A 121 17.14 4.18 10.28
N LEU A 122 17.54 5.44 10.10
CA LEU A 122 17.50 6.14 8.79
C LEU A 122 18.14 5.29 7.67
N ALA A 123 19.33 4.75 7.94
CA ALA A 123 20.08 3.94 6.98
C ALA A 123 19.35 2.66 6.61
N VAL A 124 18.80 1.93 7.59
CA VAL A 124 18.06 0.69 7.34
C VAL A 124 16.77 0.96 6.57
N SER A 125 16.02 1.99 6.95
CA SER A 125 14.78 2.38 6.25
C SER A 125 15.05 2.79 4.80
N LEU A 126 16.11 3.56 4.54
CA LEU A 126 16.52 3.93 3.17
C LEU A 126 16.99 2.72 2.37
N ALA A 127 17.85 1.88 2.96
CA ALA A 127 18.35 0.68 2.29
C ALA A 127 17.21 -0.26 1.90
N ALA A 128 16.26 -0.51 2.80
CA ALA A 128 15.10 -1.35 2.54
C ALA A 128 14.18 -0.74 1.46
N GLY A 129 13.86 0.56 1.57
CA GLY A 129 13.01 1.25 0.60
C GLY A 129 13.59 1.27 -0.81
N LEU A 130 14.87 1.62 -0.94
CA LEU A 130 15.56 1.66 -2.23
C LEU A 130 15.78 0.26 -2.81
N THR A 131 16.12 -0.73 -1.99
CA THR A 131 16.26 -2.13 -2.45
C THR A 131 14.92 -2.65 -2.99
N ALA A 132 13.81 -2.38 -2.29
CA ALA A 132 12.48 -2.73 -2.78
C ALA A 132 12.18 -2.01 -4.10
N SER A 133 12.39 -0.70 -4.17
CA SER A 133 12.11 0.13 -5.35
C SER A 133 12.89 -0.32 -6.59
N PHE A 134 14.15 -0.69 -6.42
CA PHE A 134 15.01 -1.13 -7.52
C PHE A 134 14.99 -2.65 -7.75
N SER A 135 14.11 -3.39 -7.09
CA SER A 135 13.79 -4.77 -7.47
C SER A 135 13.13 -4.80 -8.86
N ARG A 136 13.33 -5.87 -9.63
CA ARG A 136 12.79 -5.95 -11.00
C ARG A 136 11.28 -5.93 -10.99
N CYS A 137 10.65 -6.56 -9.99
CA CYS A 137 9.20 -6.59 -9.85
C CYS A 137 8.62 -5.18 -9.64
N ILE A 138 9.12 -4.42 -8.66
CA ILE A 138 8.57 -3.08 -8.37
C ILE A 138 8.96 -2.09 -9.47
N TRP A 139 10.21 -2.13 -9.95
CA TRP A 139 10.64 -1.25 -11.03
C TRP A 139 9.81 -1.48 -12.29
N GLY A 140 9.65 -2.74 -12.72
CA GLY A 140 8.88 -3.08 -13.91
C GLY A 140 7.46 -2.51 -13.88
N GLN A 141 6.83 -2.54 -12.72
CA GLN A 141 5.47 -2.01 -12.51
C GLN A 141 5.42 -0.48 -12.32
N ALA A 142 6.54 0.16 -11.98
CA ALA A 142 6.63 1.60 -11.82
C ALA A 142 6.86 2.35 -13.14
N VAL A 143 7.31 1.67 -14.21
CA VAL A 143 7.66 2.33 -15.48
C VAL A 143 6.63 2.15 -16.60
N VAL A 144 5.54 1.44 -16.32
CA VAL A 144 4.44 1.13 -17.25
C VAL A 144 3.08 1.44 -16.62
N THR A 145 2.06 1.61 -17.45
CA THR A 145 0.68 1.91 -17.01
C THR A 145 0.05 0.67 -16.41
N GLU A 146 0.08 0.57 -15.09
CA GLU A 146 -0.45 -0.55 -14.33
C GLU A 146 -0.96 -0.10 -12.96
N VAL A 147 -1.83 -0.89 -12.33
CA VAL A 147 -2.44 -0.56 -11.03
C VAL A 147 -1.52 -0.84 -9.84
N TYR A 148 -0.50 -1.67 -10.03
CA TYR A 148 0.27 -2.25 -8.93
C TYR A 148 1.15 -1.24 -8.20
N ALA A 149 1.78 -0.29 -8.91
CA ALA A 149 2.59 0.75 -8.29
C ALA A 149 1.74 1.65 -7.36
N MET A 150 0.55 2.04 -7.82
CA MET A 150 -0.40 2.81 -7.01
C MET A 150 -0.95 2.01 -5.84
N ASN A 151 -1.26 0.72 -6.06
CA ASN A 151 -1.72 -0.14 -4.97
C ASN A 151 -0.65 -0.31 -3.88
N LEU A 152 0.62 -0.48 -4.26
CA LEU A 152 1.73 -0.57 -3.31
C LEU A 152 1.91 0.73 -2.51
N MET A 153 1.80 1.88 -3.18
CA MET A 153 1.77 3.19 -2.52
C MET A 153 0.65 3.28 -1.49
N MET A 154 -0.58 2.88 -1.83
CA MET A 154 -1.72 2.92 -0.92
C MET A 154 -1.57 1.97 0.26
N ILE A 155 -1.01 0.77 0.06
CA ILE A 155 -0.68 -0.16 1.14
C ILE A 155 0.29 0.48 2.14
N PHE A 156 1.41 1.02 1.65
CA PHE A 156 2.42 1.61 2.54
C PHE A 156 1.96 2.92 3.17
N LEU A 157 1.13 3.72 2.48
CA LEU A 157 0.46 4.89 3.06
C LEU A 157 -0.42 4.47 4.23
N CYS A 158 -1.27 3.46 4.03
CA CYS A 158 -2.14 2.92 5.08
C CYS A 158 -1.33 2.43 6.29
N LEU A 159 -0.30 1.62 6.06
CA LEU A 159 0.61 1.13 7.10
C LEU A 159 1.33 2.27 7.83
N SER A 160 1.77 3.31 7.12
CA SER A 160 2.40 4.48 7.72
C SER A 160 1.44 5.24 8.63
N LEU A 161 0.23 5.53 8.16
CA LEU A 161 -0.78 6.27 8.91
C LEU A 161 -1.24 5.48 10.14
N VAL A 162 -1.53 4.19 9.98
CA VAL A 162 -1.93 3.32 11.09
C VAL A 162 -0.77 3.12 12.08
N GLY A 163 0.47 2.98 11.60
CA GLY A 163 1.66 2.95 12.46
C GLY A 163 1.80 4.22 13.29
N ARG A 164 1.61 5.39 12.67
CA ARG A 164 1.64 6.66 13.38
C ARG A 164 0.51 6.80 14.41
N TRP A 165 -0.68 6.27 14.10
CA TRP A 165 -1.76 6.15 15.08
C TRP A 165 -1.37 5.23 16.24
N ARG A 166 -0.71 4.09 15.98
CA ARG A 166 -0.23 3.22 17.06
C ARG A 166 0.75 3.93 17.99
N ASP A 167 1.58 4.82 17.49
CA ASP A 167 2.53 5.56 18.35
C ASP A 167 1.88 6.70 19.13
N THR A 168 0.96 7.43 18.49
CA THR A 168 0.44 8.70 19.03
C THR A 168 -0.95 8.61 19.65
N GLU A 169 -1.70 7.54 19.32
CA GLU A 169 -3.12 7.35 19.63
C GLU A 169 -4.04 8.46 19.11
N ASP A 170 -3.52 9.35 18.26
CA ASP A 170 -4.30 10.43 17.67
C ASP A 170 -5.19 9.89 16.54
N ARG A 171 -6.49 9.96 16.78
CA ARG A 171 -7.57 9.51 15.89
C ARG A 171 -7.44 9.99 14.44
N ARG A 172 -6.83 11.14 14.18
CA ARG A 172 -6.65 11.67 12.82
C ARG A 172 -5.85 10.73 11.93
N TRP A 173 -4.83 10.08 12.48
CA TRP A 173 -4.01 9.11 11.76
C TRP A 173 -4.77 7.81 11.48
N LEU A 174 -5.61 7.36 12.43
CA LEU A 174 -6.47 6.20 12.20
C LEU A 174 -7.52 6.48 11.11
N TRP A 175 -8.17 7.65 11.17
CA TRP A 175 -9.13 8.07 10.15
C TRP A 175 -8.47 8.23 8.78
N GLY A 176 -7.27 8.83 8.74
CA GLY A 176 -6.49 8.91 7.51
C GLY A 176 -6.13 7.54 6.96
N GLY A 177 -5.69 6.60 7.81
CA GLY A 177 -5.39 5.22 7.42
C GLY A 177 -6.63 4.49 6.90
N ALA A 178 -7.78 4.66 7.56
CA ALA A 178 -9.05 4.09 7.12
C ALA A 178 -9.52 4.68 5.78
N LEU A 179 -9.42 6.01 5.60
CA LEU A 179 -9.72 6.68 4.34
C LEU A 179 -8.81 6.19 3.21
N ALA A 180 -7.50 6.13 3.45
CA ALA A 180 -6.53 5.58 2.50
C ALA A 180 -6.83 4.11 2.18
N GLY A 181 -7.23 3.31 3.17
CA GLY A 181 -7.68 1.94 2.98
C GLY A 181 -8.88 1.83 2.04
N GLY A 182 -9.89 2.68 2.23
CA GLY A 182 -11.10 2.72 1.38
C GLY A 182 -10.79 3.17 -0.05
N ILE A 183 -10.02 4.24 -0.22
CA ILE A 183 -9.58 4.73 -1.54
C ILE A 183 -8.71 3.68 -2.22
N GLY A 184 -7.79 3.05 -1.48
CA GLY A 184 -6.88 2.03 -1.95
C GLY A 184 -7.57 0.74 -2.36
N ALA A 185 -8.70 0.40 -1.72
CA ALA A 185 -9.54 -0.71 -2.14
C ALA A 185 -10.07 -0.52 -3.57
N GLY A 186 -10.29 0.73 -4.00
CA GLY A 186 -10.64 1.08 -5.38
C GLY A 186 -9.46 1.10 -6.36
N VAL A 187 -8.24 0.74 -5.95
CA VAL A 187 -7.08 0.59 -6.84
C VAL A 187 -6.93 -0.86 -7.28
N HIS A 188 -6.79 -1.76 -6.30
CA HIS A 188 -6.64 -3.18 -6.54
C HIS A 188 -7.07 -3.98 -5.30
N HIS A 189 -7.64 -5.16 -5.50
CA HIS A 189 -8.15 -6.02 -4.41
C HIS A 189 -7.09 -6.55 -3.46
N LEU A 190 -5.81 -6.44 -3.80
CA LEU A 190 -4.72 -6.85 -2.91
C LEU A 190 -4.76 -6.09 -1.57
N LEU A 191 -5.13 -4.81 -1.55
CA LEU A 191 -5.27 -4.09 -0.28
C LEU A 191 -6.44 -4.63 0.56
N ILE A 192 -7.55 -5.01 -0.07
CA ILE A 192 -8.68 -5.67 0.62
C ILE A 192 -8.22 -6.99 1.23
N LEU A 193 -7.48 -7.80 0.46
CA LEU A 193 -6.94 -9.08 0.92
C LEU A 193 -5.98 -8.90 2.12
N LEU A 194 -5.15 -7.86 2.12
CA LEU A 194 -4.22 -7.57 3.22
C LEU A 194 -4.89 -6.88 4.42
N SER A 195 -6.09 -6.31 4.23
CA SER A 195 -6.77 -5.53 5.27
C SER A 195 -6.99 -6.27 6.59
N PRO A 196 -7.31 -7.58 6.65
CA PRO A 196 -7.45 -8.28 7.93
C PRO A 196 -6.13 -8.30 8.72
N VAL A 197 -5.00 -8.52 8.05
CA VAL A 197 -3.68 -8.51 8.69
C VAL A 197 -3.33 -7.12 9.19
N ILE A 198 -3.60 -6.08 8.39
CA ILE A 198 -3.38 -4.69 8.78
C ILE A 198 -4.25 -4.32 9.98
N VAL A 199 -5.53 -4.72 10.01
CA VAL A 199 -6.45 -4.45 11.12
C VAL A 199 -6.03 -5.20 12.39
N VAL A 200 -5.65 -6.48 12.28
CA VAL A 200 -5.13 -7.24 13.41
C VAL A 200 -3.88 -6.58 13.97
N TRP A 201 -2.91 -6.24 13.12
CA TRP A 201 -1.72 -5.50 13.54
C TRP A 201 -2.07 -4.15 14.15
N ALA A 202 -2.99 -3.39 13.57
CA ALA A 202 -3.45 -2.10 14.07
C ALA A 202 -4.01 -2.21 15.50
N LEU A 203 -4.89 -3.18 15.72
CA LEU A 203 -5.65 -3.31 16.98
C LEU A 203 -4.95 -4.20 18.01
N TRP A 204 -3.85 -4.86 17.66
CA TRP A 204 -3.09 -5.70 18.58
C TRP A 204 -2.62 -4.87 19.79
N GLY A 205 -3.14 -5.21 20.97
CA GLY A 205 -2.89 -4.48 22.22
C GLY A 205 -3.61 -3.13 22.35
N LYS A 206 -4.30 -2.64 21.30
CA LYS A 206 -4.92 -1.29 21.24
C LYS A 206 -6.44 -1.27 21.00
N TRP A 207 -7.08 -2.43 20.82
CA TRP A 207 -8.54 -2.53 20.57
C TRP A 207 -9.41 -1.81 21.60
N ARG A 208 -8.99 -1.73 22.87
CA ARG A 208 -9.72 -1.02 23.94
C ARG A 208 -9.89 0.48 23.68
N ILE A 209 -9.01 1.09 22.90
CA ILE A 209 -9.12 2.51 22.49
C ILE A 209 -10.41 2.73 21.69
N LEU A 210 -10.77 1.79 20.82
CA LEU A 210 -11.98 1.90 20.01
C LEU A 210 -13.26 1.75 20.83
N ILE A 211 -13.23 0.89 21.85
CA ILE A 211 -14.38 0.69 22.73
C ILE A 211 -14.54 1.85 23.71
N GLY A 212 -13.42 2.36 24.24
CA GLY A 212 -13.43 3.51 25.16
C GLY A 212 -13.70 4.85 24.46
N ASN A 213 -13.59 4.93 23.14
CA ASN A 213 -13.80 6.15 22.37
C ASN A 213 -14.63 5.88 21.10
N PRO A 214 -15.97 5.91 21.20
CA PRO A 214 -16.85 5.63 20.06
C PRO A 214 -16.66 6.62 18.91
N VAL A 215 -16.26 7.86 19.18
CA VAL A 215 -15.99 8.86 18.14
C VAL A 215 -14.82 8.42 17.26
N THR A 216 -13.77 7.86 17.84
CA THR A 216 -12.63 7.32 17.09
C THR A 216 -13.07 6.15 16.20
N ALA A 217 -13.85 5.22 16.74
CA ALA A 217 -14.35 4.05 16.00
C ALA A 217 -15.30 4.46 14.86
N ILE A 218 -16.33 5.26 15.15
CA ILE A 218 -17.30 5.75 14.16
C ILE A 218 -16.59 6.57 13.07
N GLY A 219 -15.67 7.45 13.45
CA GLY A 219 -14.90 8.24 12.50
C GLY A 219 -14.03 7.37 11.58
N ALA A 220 -13.45 6.27 12.08
CA ALA A 220 -12.68 5.34 11.26
C ALA A 220 -13.58 4.59 10.27
N VAL A 221 -14.75 4.12 10.71
CA VAL A 221 -15.75 3.48 9.84
C VAL A 221 -16.26 4.46 8.78
N ALA A 222 -16.59 5.70 9.17
CA ALA A 222 -17.04 6.73 8.25
C ALA A 222 -15.96 7.09 7.22
N ALA A 223 -14.71 7.25 7.66
CA ALA A 223 -13.58 7.53 6.77
C ALA A 223 -13.35 6.38 5.77
N LEU A 224 -13.42 5.12 6.23
CA LEU A 224 -13.35 3.94 5.36
C LEU A 224 -14.48 3.94 4.34
N ALA A 225 -15.73 4.20 4.76
CA ALA A 225 -16.89 4.25 3.88
C ALA A 225 -16.80 5.38 2.85
N ILE A 226 -16.34 6.57 3.25
CA ILE A 226 -16.06 7.70 2.34
C ILE A 226 -14.99 7.29 1.32
N GLY A 227 -13.90 6.66 1.76
CA GLY A 227 -12.88 6.19 0.84
C GLY A 227 -13.40 5.13 -0.13
N PHE A 228 -14.20 4.18 0.38
CA PHE A 228 -14.78 3.10 -0.42
C PHE A 228 -15.86 3.60 -1.40
N SER A 229 -16.42 4.79 -1.18
CA SER A 229 -17.41 5.40 -2.08
C SER A 229 -16.88 5.65 -3.50
N VAL A 230 -15.57 5.57 -3.74
CA VAL A 230 -14.98 5.51 -5.09
C VAL A 230 -15.61 4.43 -5.96
N TYR A 231 -16.11 3.33 -5.38
CA TYR A 231 -16.81 2.27 -6.11
C TYR A 231 -18.15 2.70 -6.71
N LEU A 232 -18.72 3.84 -6.31
CA LEU A 232 -19.87 4.44 -7.00
C LEU A 232 -19.54 4.80 -8.44
N TYR A 233 -18.26 4.93 -8.79
CA TYR A 233 -17.79 5.05 -10.17
C TYR A 233 -18.35 3.95 -11.08
N LEU A 234 -18.42 2.70 -10.61
CA LEU A 234 -18.81 1.55 -11.43
C LEU A 234 -20.23 1.71 -12.01
N PRO A 235 -21.30 1.88 -11.21
CA PRO A 235 -22.64 2.11 -11.76
C PRO A 235 -22.75 3.44 -12.50
N LEU A 236 -22.05 4.50 -12.06
CA LEU A 236 -22.10 5.82 -12.70
C LEU A 236 -21.47 5.82 -14.12
N ARG A 237 -20.49 4.96 -14.37
CA ARG A 237 -19.76 4.85 -15.65
C ARG A 237 -20.12 3.58 -16.43
N SER A 238 -21.12 2.84 -15.97
CA SER A 238 -21.63 1.64 -16.65
C SER A 238 -22.06 1.87 -18.11
N GLY A 239 -22.49 3.08 -18.47
CA GLY A 239 -22.91 3.42 -19.84
C GLY A 239 -21.79 3.95 -20.72
N SER A 240 -20.53 3.86 -20.29
CA SER A 240 -19.37 4.31 -21.08
C SER A 240 -19.13 3.41 -22.28
N GLU A 241 -18.55 3.97 -23.35
CA GLU A 241 -18.23 3.22 -24.57
C GLU A 241 -17.28 2.05 -24.33
N ILE A 242 -16.39 2.21 -23.35
CA ILE A 242 -15.43 1.20 -22.92
C ILE A 242 -15.91 0.66 -21.58
N ALA A 243 -16.65 -0.44 -21.60
CA ALA A 243 -17.08 -1.14 -20.40
C ALA A 243 -17.17 -2.64 -20.67
N TRP A 244 -16.66 -3.45 -19.73
CA TRP A 244 -16.75 -4.92 -19.81
C TRP A 244 -18.17 -5.45 -19.66
N GLU A 245 -18.95 -4.82 -18.78
CA GLU A 245 -20.32 -5.21 -18.52
C GLU A 245 -21.13 -4.01 -18.05
N ARG A 246 -22.45 -4.09 -18.24
CA ARG A 246 -23.38 -3.10 -17.72
C ARG A 246 -23.68 -3.38 -16.24
N ILE A 247 -23.43 -2.38 -15.40
CA ILE A 247 -23.60 -2.38 -13.95
C ILE A 247 -24.81 -1.49 -13.62
N ASP A 248 -26.03 -2.03 -13.78
CA ASP A 248 -27.30 -1.33 -13.57
C ASP A 248 -28.08 -1.81 -12.33
N SER A 249 -27.58 -2.84 -11.64
CA SER A 249 -28.19 -3.43 -10.44
C SER A 249 -27.15 -3.81 -9.40
N PHE A 250 -27.59 -3.99 -8.14
CA PHE A 250 -26.70 -4.50 -7.08
C PHE A 250 -26.10 -5.88 -7.42
N SER A 251 -26.86 -6.75 -8.10
CA SER A 251 -26.36 -8.06 -8.53
C SER A 251 -25.20 -7.93 -9.51
N SER A 252 -25.36 -7.10 -10.56
CA SER A 252 -24.29 -6.83 -11.53
C SER A 252 -23.07 -6.16 -10.87
N PHE A 253 -23.29 -5.22 -9.95
CA PHE A 253 -22.21 -4.60 -9.19
C PHE A 253 -21.45 -5.63 -8.36
N TYR A 254 -22.16 -6.49 -7.64
CA TYR A 254 -21.54 -7.51 -6.81
C TYR A 254 -20.79 -8.55 -7.65
N ALA A 255 -21.35 -9.01 -8.77
CA ALA A 255 -20.68 -9.94 -9.68
C ALA A 255 -19.38 -9.33 -10.23
N TYR A 256 -19.42 -8.06 -10.62
CA TYR A 256 -18.26 -7.31 -11.11
C TYR A 256 -17.20 -7.12 -10.01
N PHE A 257 -17.60 -6.53 -8.89
CA PHE A 257 -16.72 -6.30 -7.74
C PHE A 257 -16.09 -7.62 -7.24
N SER A 258 -16.89 -8.66 -7.03
CA SER A 258 -16.41 -9.96 -6.53
C SER A 258 -15.66 -10.79 -7.58
N ARG A 259 -15.51 -10.28 -8.81
CA ARG A 259 -14.81 -10.96 -9.91
C ARG A 259 -15.46 -12.30 -10.26
N GLU A 260 -16.78 -12.41 -10.11
CA GLU A 260 -17.54 -13.64 -10.37
C GLU A 260 -17.42 -14.09 -11.83
N MET A 261 -17.31 -13.15 -12.76
CA MET A 261 -17.18 -13.40 -14.20
C MET A 261 -15.99 -14.30 -14.56
N TYR A 262 -14.87 -14.18 -13.84
CA TYR A 262 -13.70 -15.03 -14.08
C TYR A 262 -13.91 -16.48 -13.61
N LYS A 263 -14.85 -16.73 -12.70
CA LYS A 263 -15.17 -18.10 -12.26
C LYS A 263 -15.85 -18.90 -13.35
N THR A 264 -16.63 -18.24 -14.22
CA THR A 264 -17.45 -18.87 -15.25
C THR A 264 -16.79 -18.82 -16.63
N ALA A 265 -16.09 -17.73 -16.99
CA ALA A 265 -15.54 -17.53 -18.33
C ALA A 265 -14.24 -18.30 -18.62
N GLU A 266 -13.41 -18.56 -17.61
CA GLU A 266 -12.07 -19.15 -17.80
C GLU A 266 -11.97 -20.61 -17.36
N GLY A 267 -13.09 -21.34 -17.33
CA GLY A 267 -13.09 -22.79 -17.03
C GLY A 267 -12.50 -23.18 -15.67
N GLY A 268 -12.44 -22.24 -14.73
CA GLY A 268 -11.82 -22.46 -13.42
C GLY A 268 -10.29 -22.38 -13.40
N VAL A 269 -9.61 -21.93 -14.46
CA VAL A 269 -8.14 -21.81 -14.49
C VAL A 269 -7.60 -20.87 -13.38
N TRP A 270 -8.42 -19.93 -12.90
CA TRP A 270 -8.12 -19.06 -11.75
C TRP A 270 -9.03 -19.28 -10.54
N THR A 271 -9.82 -20.37 -10.52
CA THR A 271 -10.35 -20.86 -9.24
C THR A 271 -9.16 -21.19 -8.35
N LEU A 272 -9.31 -21.03 -7.02
CA LEU A 272 -8.31 -21.44 -6.03
C LEU A 272 -7.64 -22.70 -6.55
N GLY A 273 -6.40 -22.56 -7.06
CA GLY A 273 -5.70 -23.66 -7.68
C GLY A 273 -5.73 -24.83 -6.71
N THR A 274 -5.58 -26.05 -7.22
CA THR A 274 -5.46 -27.20 -6.31
C THR A 274 -4.42 -26.88 -5.23
N LEU A 275 -4.48 -27.51 -4.06
CA LEU A 275 -3.45 -27.28 -3.03
C LEU A 275 -2.03 -27.42 -3.60
N LYS A 276 -1.87 -28.31 -4.59
CA LYS A 276 -0.64 -28.45 -5.38
C LYS A 276 -0.26 -27.18 -6.14
N ASP A 277 -1.18 -26.54 -6.86
CA ASP A 277 -0.94 -25.29 -7.56
C ASP A 277 -0.58 -24.16 -6.59
N ALA A 278 -1.24 -24.12 -5.42
CA ALA A 278 -0.88 -23.20 -4.35
C ALA A 278 0.56 -23.44 -3.84
N PHE A 279 0.97 -24.70 -3.63
CA PHE A 279 2.34 -25.04 -3.25
C PHE A 279 3.36 -24.71 -4.35
N LEU A 280 3.05 -24.98 -5.62
CA LEU A 280 3.90 -24.64 -6.76
C LEU A 280 4.07 -23.13 -6.89
N PHE A 281 2.97 -22.38 -6.78
CA PHE A 281 2.96 -20.93 -6.75
C PHE A 281 3.81 -20.40 -5.58
N MET A 282 3.63 -20.95 -4.38
CA MET A 282 4.40 -20.57 -3.20
C MET A 282 5.90 -20.86 -3.37
N GLY A 283 6.25 -22.01 -3.96
CA GLY A 283 7.63 -22.37 -4.28
C GLY A 283 8.25 -21.42 -5.31
N ALA A 284 7.51 -21.09 -6.37
CA ALA A 284 7.94 -20.12 -7.37
C ALA A 284 8.07 -18.71 -6.77
N PHE A 285 7.13 -18.31 -5.90
CA PHE A 285 7.16 -17.05 -5.18
C PHE A 285 8.42 -16.91 -4.34
N PHE A 286 8.72 -17.87 -3.46
CA PHE A 286 9.92 -17.81 -2.62
C PHE A 286 11.22 -17.89 -3.43
N LYS A 287 11.24 -18.68 -4.50
CA LYS A 287 12.37 -18.71 -5.45
C LYS A 287 12.58 -17.33 -6.07
N ASN A 288 11.52 -16.72 -6.62
CA ASN A 288 11.60 -15.40 -7.22
C ASN A 288 11.99 -14.34 -6.19
N LEU A 289 11.42 -14.38 -4.98
CA LEU A 289 11.77 -13.48 -3.88
C LEU A 289 13.27 -13.53 -3.54
N PHE A 290 13.86 -14.73 -3.50
CA PHE A 290 15.29 -14.89 -3.28
C PHE A 290 16.12 -14.29 -4.42
N TRP A 291 15.73 -14.47 -5.68
CA TRP A 291 16.44 -13.89 -6.82
C TRP A 291 16.24 -12.38 -6.95
N GLU A 292 15.09 -11.86 -6.53
CA GLU A 292 14.75 -10.44 -6.56
C GLU A 292 15.45 -9.66 -5.44
N LEU A 293 15.43 -10.18 -4.21
CA LEU A 293 15.88 -9.45 -3.03
C LEU A 293 17.07 -10.11 -2.32
N GLY A 294 17.25 -11.42 -2.45
CA GLY A 294 18.25 -12.19 -1.69
C GLY A 294 19.68 -11.77 -1.97
N GLY A 295 20.07 -11.59 -3.24
CA GLY A 295 21.40 -11.10 -3.60
C GLY A 295 21.74 -9.75 -2.94
N PRO A 296 20.96 -8.68 -3.21
CA PRO A 296 21.15 -7.37 -2.58
C PRO A 296 21.05 -7.38 -1.05
N LEU A 297 20.12 -8.14 -0.48
CA LEU A 297 19.94 -8.23 0.98
C LEU A 297 21.10 -8.95 1.66
N ILE A 298 21.74 -9.95 1.02
CA ILE A 298 22.95 -10.59 1.56
C ILE A 298 24.07 -9.55 1.68
N PHE A 299 24.28 -8.70 0.66
CA PHE A 299 25.30 -7.65 0.72
C PHE A 299 24.99 -6.57 1.78
N LEU A 300 23.72 -6.27 2.03
CA LEU A 300 23.28 -5.30 3.04
C LEU A 300 23.21 -5.87 4.47
N ALA A 301 23.02 -7.19 4.61
CA ALA A 301 22.95 -7.86 5.90
C ALA A 301 24.32 -7.97 6.59
N VAL A 302 25.41 -8.10 5.82
CA VAL A 302 26.77 -8.24 6.39
C VAL A 302 27.19 -7.00 7.21
N PRO A 303 27.02 -5.75 6.74
CA PRO A 303 27.29 -4.57 7.57
C PRO A 303 26.30 -4.40 8.74
N GLY A 304 25.04 -4.76 8.55
CA GLY A 304 24.01 -4.67 9.60
C GLY A 304 24.28 -5.61 10.78
N TRP A 305 24.86 -6.78 10.51
CA TRP A 305 25.28 -7.74 11.55
C TRP A 305 26.48 -7.26 12.37
N ILE A 306 27.39 -6.49 11.75
CA ILE A 306 28.61 -6.00 12.41
C ILE A 306 28.31 -4.88 13.43
N HIS A 307 27.11 -4.29 13.37
CA HIS A 307 26.71 -3.14 14.19
C HIS A 307 25.52 -3.40 15.15
N LEU A 308 25.12 -4.67 15.30
CA LEU A 308 24.19 -5.16 16.34
C LEU A 308 24.98 -5.81 17.48
#